data_AF-I4BAT4-F1
#
_entry.id   AF-I4BAT4-F1
#
_cell.length_a   1.000
_cell.length_b   1.000
_cell.length_c   1.000
_cell.angle_alpha   90.00
_cell.angle_beta   90.00
_cell.angle_gamma   90.00
#
_symmetry.space_group_name_H-M   'P 1'
#
loop_
_entity.id
_entity.type
_entity.pdbx_description
1 polymer ?
#
loop_
_entity_poly.entity_id
_entity_poly.type
_entity_poly.pdbx_seq_one_letter_code
_entity_poly.pdbx_strand_id
1 'polypeptide(L)'
;MTARRVALAFVFLIGFAAVRAETRLPPAVMNRVANVAAKSYAWMMQNQVERHYKADVVYIYDILMRKFNLPEPMAVTRFRRDVHDGRFWKSSFSPILHILVPEVHYPPNREQISQGPIDRIVNRAIWCDLIEPDADMHMQMFNLAAKGGYELTHMYLALLILREKACPFYQLHAAELAAFERRWIATMERLIDSERNISDLHVEAAAFMAYARPKKVTSSLFLHRFLTEAENHLDNPYVSKMTGHTAVLILWYALEVANPNAPQVPLAPRRK
;
A
#
# COMPACT_ATOMS: atom_id res chain seq x y z
N MET A 1 -15.82 1.06 25.28
CA MET A 1 -16.30 0.15 24.22
C MET A 1 -15.31 -1.00 24.09
N THR A 2 -15.77 -2.25 24.17
CA THR A 2 -14.89 -3.44 24.14
C THR A 2 -14.48 -3.79 22.70
N ALA A 3 -13.23 -4.24 22.49
CA ALA A 3 -12.69 -4.64 21.18
C ALA A 3 -13.59 -5.64 20.43
N ARG A 4 -14.36 -6.45 21.17
CA ARG A 4 -15.34 -7.41 20.64
C ARG A 4 -16.50 -6.76 19.87
N ARG A 5 -16.92 -5.55 20.23
CA ARG A 5 -17.99 -4.81 19.51
C ARG A 5 -17.48 -4.13 18.24
N VAL A 6 -16.20 -3.74 18.20
CA VAL A 6 -15.55 -3.21 16.99
C VAL A 6 -15.38 -4.31 15.94
N ALA A 7 -14.98 -5.52 16.35
CA ALA A 7 -14.87 -6.67 15.45
C ALA A 7 -16.23 -7.07 14.84
N LEU A 8 -17.32 -7.07 15.62
CA LEU A 8 -18.66 -7.38 15.11
C LEU A 8 -19.22 -6.31 14.17
N ALA A 9 -18.95 -5.02 14.41
CA ALA A 9 -19.34 -3.96 13.46
C ALA A 9 -18.54 -4.02 12.15
N PHE A 10 -17.26 -4.42 12.22
CA PHE A 10 -16.41 -4.62 11.03
C PHE A 10 -16.87 -5.80 10.16
N VAL A 11 -17.36 -6.88 10.79
CA VAL A 11 -17.90 -8.06 10.08
C VAL A 11 -19.23 -7.75 9.38
N PHE A 12 -20.00 -6.76 9.85
CA PHE A 12 -21.30 -6.40 9.26
C PHE A 12 -21.26 -5.26 8.22
N LEU A 13 -20.22 -4.43 8.21
CA LEU A 13 -20.03 -3.37 7.20
C LEU A 13 -19.46 -3.90 5.87
N ILE A 14 -18.90 -5.10 5.88
CA ILE A 14 -18.44 -5.81 4.69
C ILE A 14 -19.58 -6.68 4.19
N GLY A 15 -20.40 -6.13 3.29
CA GLY A 15 -21.52 -6.84 2.69
C GLY A 15 -21.06 -8.13 2.00
N PHE A 16 -21.46 -9.29 2.53
CA PHE A 16 -21.30 -10.59 1.88
C PHE A 16 -22.26 -10.68 0.69
N ALA A 17 -21.91 -10.05 -0.44
CA ALA A 17 -22.52 -10.39 -1.72
C ALA A 17 -22.10 -11.83 -2.08
N ALA A 18 -23.09 -12.68 -2.35
CA ALA A 18 -22.88 -14.08 -2.69
C ALA A 18 -22.10 -14.22 -4.02
N VAL A 19 -20.81 -14.54 -3.93
CA VAL A 19 -19.95 -14.83 -5.09
C VAL A 19 -19.62 -16.33 -5.14
N ARG A 20 -19.69 -16.87 -6.37
CA ARG A 20 -19.41 -18.27 -6.78
C ARG A 20 -18.03 -18.75 -6.31
N ALA A 21 -17.90 -20.06 -6.20
CA ALA A 21 -16.79 -20.81 -5.61
C ALA A 21 -15.42 -20.54 -6.27
N GLU A 22 -14.79 -19.43 -5.88
CA GLU A 22 -13.34 -19.30 -5.84
C GLU A 22 -12.89 -19.87 -4.49
N THR A 23 -11.77 -20.61 -4.47
CA THR A 23 -11.26 -21.38 -3.32
C THR A 23 -11.41 -20.62 -2.01
N ARG A 24 -12.51 -20.89 -1.30
CA ARG A 24 -12.80 -20.26 -0.03
C ARG A 24 -11.78 -20.78 0.97
N LEU A 25 -10.95 -19.89 1.50
CA LEU A 25 -10.06 -20.22 2.60
C LEU A 25 -10.88 -20.88 3.73
N PRO A 26 -10.31 -21.83 4.47
CA PRO A 26 -11.02 -22.47 5.57
C PRO A 26 -11.57 -21.43 6.55
N PRO A 27 -12.78 -21.60 7.13
CA PRO A 27 -13.37 -20.62 8.04
C PRO A 27 -12.45 -20.20 9.19
N ALA A 28 -11.66 -21.14 9.72
CA ALA A 28 -10.66 -20.84 10.76
C ALA A 28 -9.58 -19.86 10.29
N VAL A 29 -9.13 -19.97 9.04
CA VAL A 29 -8.15 -19.05 8.44
C VAL A 29 -8.77 -17.69 8.21
N MET A 30 -9.99 -17.63 7.66
CA MET A 30 -10.71 -16.37 7.46
C MET A 30 -10.98 -15.63 8.77
N ASN A 31 -11.28 -16.35 9.85
CA ASN A 31 -11.45 -15.75 11.17
C ASN A 31 -10.14 -15.10 11.67
N ARG A 32 -8.99 -15.73 11.41
CA ARG A 32 -7.67 -15.13 11.74
C ARG A 32 -7.39 -13.89 10.89
N VAL A 33 -7.65 -13.95 9.57
CA VAL A 33 -7.52 -12.79 8.67
C VAL A 33 -8.37 -11.61 9.17
N ALA A 34 -9.64 -11.86 9.47
CA ALA A 34 -10.56 -10.84 9.98
C ALA A 34 -10.09 -10.26 11.33
N ASN A 35 -9.57 -11.12 12.22
CA ASN A 35 -9.04 -10.70 13.51
C ASN A 35 -7.78 -9.83 13.36
N VAL A 36 -6.86 -10.21 12.47
CA VAL A 36 -5.66 -9.41 12.14
C VAL A 36 -6.07 -8.06 11.57
N ALA A 37 -6.98 -8.01 10.58
CA ALA A 37 -7.48 -6.76 10.03
C ALA A 37 -8.10 -5.86 11.11
N ALA A 38 -8.97 -6.41 11.96
CA ALA A 38 -9.63 -5.67 13.02
C ALA A 38 -8.64 -5.12 14.07
N LYS A 39 -7.63 -5.91 14.46
CA LYS A 39 -6.58 -5.50 15.40
C LYS A 39 -5.67 -4.44 14.81
N SER A 40 -5.22 -4.58 13.57
CA SER A 40 -4.41 -3.56 12.89
C SER A 40 -5.16 -2.25 12.75
N TYR A 41 -6.44 -2.31 12.35
CA TYR A 41 -7.30 -1.13 12.32
C TYR A 41 -7.45 -0.49 13.72
N ALA A 42 -7.73 -1.29 14.75
CA ALA A 42 -7.86 -0.78 16.12
C ALA A 42 -6.56 -0.13 16.61
N TRP A 43 -5.41 -0.73 16.31
CA TRP A 43 -4.10 -0.14 16.64
C TRP A 43 -3.92 1.21 15.96
N MET A 44 -4.23 1.30 14.66
CA MET A 44 -4.19 2.56 13.91
C MET A 44 -5.08 3.63 14.55
N MET A 45 -6.27 3.25 15.04
CA MET A 45 -7.20 4.19 15.68
C MET A 45 -6.74 4.63 17.08
N GLN A 46 -6.00 3.79 17.80
CA GLN A 46 -5.48 4.12 19.13
C GLN A 46 -4.18 4.93 19.07
N ASN A 47 -3.40 4.79 18.00
CA ASN A 47 -2.06 5.38 17.86
C ASN A 47 -2.03 6.56 16.88
N GLN A 48 -3.03 7.45 16.96
CA GLN A 48 -3.22 8.62 16.09
C GLN A 48 -2.28 9.80 16.40
N VAL A 49 -1.00 9.52 16.61
CA VAL A 49 0.05 10.51 16.81
C VAL A 49 0.90 10.66 15.55
N GLU A 50 1.44 11.86 15.33
CA GLU A 50 2.17 12.25 14.11
C GLU A 50 3.29 11.27 13.74
N ARG A 51 4.05 10.78 14.73
CA ARG A 51 5.14 9.80 14.49
C ARG A 51 4.70 8.51 13.79
N HIS A 52 3.41 8.15 13.88
CA HIS A 52 2.84 6.95 13.26
C HIS A 52 2.04 7.25 11.99
N TYR A 53 1.61 8.49 11.77
CA TYR A 53 0.86 8.91 10.57
C TYR A 53 1.73 9.79 9.68
N LYS A 54 2.86 9.22 9.23
CA LYS A 54 3.68 9.81 8.17
C LYS A 54 2.93 9.82 6.83
N ALA A 55 3.43 10.57 5.85
CA ALA A 55 2.75 10.76 4.57
C ALA A 55 2.46 9.45 3.81
N ASP A 56 3.39 8.50 3.84
CA ASP A 56 3.23 7.16 3.27
C ASP A 56 2.10 6.39 3.97
N VAL A 57 2.01 6.46 5.30
CA VAL A 57 0.95 5.82 6.08
C VAL A 57 -0.40 6.44 5.76
N VAL A 58 -0.49 7.77 5.70
CA VAL A 58 -1.72 8.49 5.34
C VAL A 58 -2.15 8.14 3.92
N TYR A 59 -1.20 8.06 2.99
CA TYR A 59 -1.44 7.65 1.60
C TYR A 59 -2.00 6.24 1.48
N ILE A 60 -1.37 5.27 2.14
CA ILE A 60 -1.87 3.90 2.14
C ILE A 60 -3.26 3.87 2.79
N TYR A 61 -3.45 4.54 3.92
CA TYR A 61 -4.74 4.56 4.61
C TYR A 61 -5.85 5.19 3.75
N ASP A 62 -5.56 6.26 3.00
CA ASP A 62 -6.49 6.87 2.04
C ASP A 62 -6.95 5.88 0.97
N ILE A 63 -6.04 5.07 0.42
CA ILE A 63 -6.38 3.98 -0.50
C ILE A 63 -7.34 3.00 0.17
N LEU A 64 -7.06 2.59 1.41
CA LEU A 64 -7.90 1.65 2.16
C LEU A 64 -9.28 2.23 2.47
N MET A 65 -9.37 3.52 2.82
CA MET A 65 -10.64 4.22 3.00
C MET A 65 -11.49 4.16 1.73
N ARG A 66 -10.89 4.48 0.58
CA ARG A 66 -11.61 4.47 -0.71
C ARG A 66 -12.01 3.06 -1.14
N LYS A 67 -11.13 2.08 -0.95
CA LYS A 67 -11.34 0.69 -1.40
C LYS A 67 -12.31 -0.09 -0.53
N PHE A 68 -12.17 0.03 0.79
CA PHE A 68 -12.86 -0.79 1.78
C PHE A 68 -13.85 -0.01 2.66
N ASN A 69 -14.10 1.26 2.31
CA ASN A 69 -15.03 2.15 3.05
C ASN A 69 -14.67 2.28 4.54
N LEU A 70 -13.38 2.37 4.85
CA LEU A 70 -12.91 2.62 6.22
C LEU A 70 -13.23 4.06 6.64
N PRO A 71 -13.57 4.31 7.91
CA PRO A 71 -13.80 5.67 8.41
C PRO A 71 -12.48 6.45 8.46
N GLU A 72 -12.58 7.76 8.30
CA GLU A 72 -11.42 8.66 8.36
C GLU A 72 -10.93 8.85 9.82
N PRO A 73 -9.64 8.56 10.12
CA PRO A 73 -9.06 8.83 11.42
C PRO A 73 -8.79 10.32 11.61
N MET A 74 -8.87 10.82 12.85
CA MET A 74 -8.52 12.21 13.17
C MET A 74 -7.09 12.58 12.72
N ALA A 75 -6.15 11.63 12.74
CA ALA A 75 -4.79 11.86 12.26
C ALA A 75 -4.74 12.17 10.75
N VAL A 76 -5.56 11.50 9.92
CA VAL A 76 -5.66 11.79 8.48
C VAL A 76 -6.29 13.16 8.25
N THR A 77 -7.38 13.48 8.97
CA THR A 77 -8.01 14.80 8.89
C THR A 77 -7.07 15.92 9.33
N ARG A 78 -6.29 15.70 10.39
CA ARG A 78 -5.27 16.65 10.86
C ARG A 78 -4.17 16.81 9.82
N PHE A 79 -3.66 15.72 9.25
CA PHE A 79 -2.66 15.76 8.19
C PHE A 79 -3.15 16.63 7.01
N ARG A 80 -4.36 16.38 6.50
CA ARG A 80 -4.93 17.17 5.40
C ARG A 80 -5.04 18.65 5.77
N ARG A 81 -5.52 18.96 6.98
CA ARG A 81 -5.60 20.34 7.48
C ARG A 81 -4.23 21.01 7.54
N ASP A 82 -3.21 20.32 8.07
CA ASP A 82 -1.87 20.87 8.16
C ASP A 82 -1.23 21.10 6.78
N VAL A 83 -1.59 20.28 5.78
CA VAL A 83 -1.20 20.50 4.38
C VAL A 83 -1.87 21.75 3.80
N HIS A 84 -3.17 21.97 4.06
CA HIS A 84 -3.89 23.19 3.65
C HIS A 84 -3.33 24.44 4.32
N ASP A 85 -3.05 24.36 5.62
CA ASP A 85 -2.55 25.48 6.42
C ASP A 85 -1.05 25.77 6.15
N GLY A 86 -0.39 24.99 5.29
CA GLY A 86 1.04 25.13 4.99
C GLY A 86 1.96 24.75 6.16
N ARG A 87 1.45 24.04 7.17
CA ARG A 87 2.19 23.59 8.38
C ARG A 87 2.85 22.22 8.22
N PHE A 88 2.84 21.66 7.02
CA PHE A 88 3.41 20.34 6.75
C PHE A 88 4.94 20.37 6.55
N TRP A 89 5.63 19.36 7.08
CA TRP A 89 7.07 19.19 6.95
C TRP A 89 7.45 18.75 5.53
N LYS A 90 7.95 19.67 4.71
CA LYS A 90 8.17 19.50 3.25
C LYS A 90 9.27 18.51 2.85
N SER A 91 10.11 18.07 3.79
CA SER A 91 11.42 17.48 3.49
C SER A 91 11.45 16.02 3.05
N SER A 92 10.33 15.31 2.90
CA SER A 92 10.41 13.89 2.47
C SER A 92 9.29 13.35 1.58
N PHE A 93 8.09 13.96 1.54
CA PHE A 93 6.96 13.38 0.77
C PHE A 93 6.01 14.42 0.16
N SER A 94 6.53 15.58 -0.25
CA SER A 94 5.77 16.58 -1.02
C SER A 94 5.02 16.00 -2.23
N PRO A 95 5.50 14.94 -2.90
CA PRO A 95 4.82 14.40 -4.07
C PRO A 95 3.51 13.68 -3.77
N ILE A 96 3.42 12.98 -2.65
CA ILE A 96 2.20 12.28 -2.22
C ILE A 96 1.08 13.28 -1.88
N LEU A 97 1.42 14.51 -1.48
CA LEU A 97 0.43 15.56 -1.25
C LEU A 97 -0.42 15.85 -2.49
N HIS A 98 0.14 15.67 -3.69
CA HIS A 98 -0.60 15.80 -4.94
C HIS A 98 -1.77 14.82 -5.06
N ILE A 99 -1.63 13.65 -4.43
CA ILE A 99 -2.64 12.60 -4.39
C ILE A 99 -3.61 12.87 -3.24
N LEU A 100 -3.07 13.16 -2.06
CA LEU A 100 -3.85 13.25 -0.82
C LEU A 100 -4.70 14.52 -0.69
N VAL A 101 -4.22 15.63 -1.26
CA VAL A 101 -4.84 16.96 -1.18
C VAL A 101 -4.67 17.67 -2.54
N PRO A 102 -5.30 17.17 -3.62
CA PRO A 102 -5.06 17.66 -4.98
C PRO A 102 -5.38 19.15 -5.19
N GLU A 103 -6.26 19.73 -4.38
CA GLU A 103 -6.61 21.15 -4.38
C GLU A 103 -5.47 22.05 -3.86
N VAL A 104 -4.54 21.51 -3.07
CA VAL A 104 -3.37 22.26 -2.63
C VAL A 104 -2.27 22.11 -3.67
N HIS A 105 -2.17 23.13 -4.53
CA HIS A 105 -1.15 23.19 -5.56
C HIS A 105 0.20 23.57 -4.95
N TYR A 106 0.98 22.57 -4.56
CA TYR A 106 2.43 22.74 -4.42
C TYR A 106 3.08 22.43 -5.77
N PRO A 107 3.64 23.42 -6.49
CA PRO A 107 4.39 23.11 -7.69
C PRO A 107 5.53 22.16 -7.29
N PRO A 108 5.77 21.09 -8.06
CA PRO A 108 6.83 20.16 -7.74
C PRO A 108 8.16 20.92 -7.85
N ASN A 109 8.78 21.23 -6.71
CA ASN A 109 10.10 21.84 -6.74
C ASN A 109 11.09 20.77 -7.23
N ARG A 110 11.62 20.94 -8.44
CA ARG A 110 12.56 20.00 -9.08
C ARG A 110 13.77 19.70 -8.19
N GLU A 111 14.21 20.66 -7.37
CA GLU A 111 15.32 20.47 -6.42
C GLU A 111 14.92 19.64 -5.19
N GLN A 112 13.65 19.67 -4.78
CA GLN A 112 13.13 18.86 -3.65
C GLN A 112 12.75 17.43 -4.06
N ILE A 113 12.65 17.14 -5.36
CA ILE A 113 12.29 15.81 -5.88
C ILE A 113 13.46 14.80 -5.78
N SER A 114 14.69 15.22 -5.45
CA SER A 114 15.86 14.33 -5.46
C SER A 114 16.47 14.11 -4.07
N GLN A 115 15.86 13.23 -3.27
CA GLN A 115 16.49 12.62 -2.07
C GLN A 115 17.22 11.30 -2.40
N GLY A 116 16.90 10.66 -3.53
CA GLY A 116 17.57 9.44 -4.01
C GLY A 116 16.99 8.93 -5.34
N PRO A 117 17.60 7.90 -5.97
CA PRO A 117 17.15 7.37 -7.26
C PRO A 117 15.75 6.72 -7.20
N ILE A 118 15.38 6.12 -6.06
CA ILE A 118 14.06 5.50 -5.86
C ILE A 118 12.98 6.58 -5.80
N ASP A 119 13.16 7.56 -4.90
CA ASP A 119 12.21 8.67 -4.72
C ASP A 119 12.01 9.42 -6.04
N ARG A 120 13.10 9.67 -6.79
CA ARG A 120 13.02 10.34 -8.09
C ARG A 120 12.02 9.64 -9.01
N ILE A 121 12.13 8.31 -9.17
CA ILE A 121 11.28 7.54 -10.07
C ILE A 121 9.83 7.48 -9.56
N VAL A 122 9.63 7.19 -8.28
CA VAL A 122 8.27 7.13 -7.70
C VAL A 122 7.60 8.50 -7.84
N ASN A 123 8.32 9.58 -7.59
CA ASN A 123 7.82 10.94 -7.73
C ASN A 123 7.50 11.29 -9.19
N ARG A 124 8.35 10.90 -10.15
CA ARG A 124 8.05 11.06 -11.59
C ARG A 124 6.80 10.29 -12.00
N ALA A 125 6.58 9.09 -11.46
CA ALA A 125 5.35 8.34 -11.69
C ALA A 125 4.12 9.07 -11.14
N ILE A 126 4.20 9.61 -9.91
CA ILE A 126 3.10 10.36 -9.27
C ILE A 126 2.74 11.61 -10.07
N TRP A 127 3.74 12.35 -10.55
CA TRP A 127 3.58 13.64 -11.25
C TRP A 127 3.63 13.52 -12.77
N CYS A 128 3.43 12.34 -13.33
CA CYS A 128 3.65 12.08 -14.74
C CYS A 128 2.73 12.85 -15.70
N ASP A 129 1.70 13.50 -15.15
CA ASP A 129 0.76 14.42 -15.79
C ASP A 129 1.25 15.87 -15.84
N LEU A 130 2.21 16.23 -14.98
CA LEU A 130 2.75 17.58 -14.85
C LEU A 130 4.25 17.66 -15.14
N ILE A 131 4.97 16.55 -14.95
CA ILE A 131 6.38 16.44 -15.24
C ILE A 131 6.61 15.19 -16.06
N GLU A 132 7.14 15.39 -17.27
CA GLU A 132 7.54 14.30 -18.14
C GLU A 132 8.59 13.42 -17.43
N PRO A 133 8.37 12.10 -17.37
CA PRO A 133 9.39 11.17 -16.91
C PRO A 133 10.65 11.21 -17.78
N ASP A 134 11.81 10.93 -17.19
CA ASP A 134 13.08 10.92 -17.92
C ASP A 134 13.03 9.80 -19.01
N ALA A 135 13.56 10.07 -20.21
CA ALA A 135 13.40 9.18 -21.37
C ALA A 135 13.90 7.73 -21.14
N ASP A 136 14.94 7.57 -20.32
CA ASP A 136 15.53 6.30 -19.94
C ASP A 136 14.98 5.74 -18.61
N MET A 137 13.96 6.35 -18.01
CA MET A 137 13.44 5.97 -16.69
C MET A 137 13.02 4.49 -16.62
N HIS A 138 12.50 3.91 -17.72
CA HIS A 138 12.11 2.50 -17.77
C HIS A 138 13.32 1.57 -17.57
N MET A 139 14.49 1.93 -18.10
CA MET A 139 15.74 1.21 -17.86
C MET A 139 16.27 1.45 -16.45
N GLN A 140 16.15 2.67 -15.91
CA GLN A 140 16.51 2.96 -14.52
C GLN A 140 15.66 2.12 -13.55
N MET A 141 14.34 2.00 -13.83
CA MET A 141 13.43 1.14 -13.08
C MET A 141 13.88 -0.32 -13.12
N PHE A 142 14.23 -0.83 -14.30
CA PHE A 142 14.75 -2.19 -14.46
C PHE A 142 16.00 -2.44 -13.62
N ASN A 143 16.98 -1.53 -13.71
CA ASN A 143 18.26 -1.65 -13.02
C ASN A 143 18.10 -1.56 -11.49
N LEU A 144 17.20 -0.70 -10.99
CA LEU A 144 16.93 -0.61 -9.56
C LEU A 144 16.19 -1.85 -9.05
N ALA A 145 15.14 -2.29 -9.74
CA ALA A 145 14.39 -3.47 -9.36
C ALA A 145 15.24 -4.75 -9.32
N ALA A 146 16.32 -4.82 -10.12
CA ALA A 146 17.28 -5.92 -10.10
C ALA A 146 18.03 -6.06 -8.76
N LYS A 147 18.11 -5.00 -7.95
CA LYS A 147 18.66 -5.08 -6.58
C LYS A 147 17.76 -5.86 -5.62
N GLY A 148 16.50 -6.09 -5.99
CA GLY A 148 15.52 -6.79 -5.16
C GLY A 148 15.01 -5.93 -4.01
N GLY A 149 14.32 -6.57 -3.06
CA GLY A 149 13.89 -5.95 -1.82
C GLY A 149 13.15 -4.62 -1.97
N TYR A 150 13.62 -3.60 -1.26
CA TYR A 150 12.99 -2.28 -1.18
C TYR A 150 12.91 -1.59 -2.55
N GLU A 151 13.97 -1.67 -3.36
CA GLU A 151 13.97 -1.15 -4.72
C GLU A 151 12.92 -1.84 -5.58
N LEU A 152 12.80 -3.16 -5.48
CA LEU A 152 11.83 -3.93 -6.27
C LEU A 152 10.39 -3.50 -5.98
N THR A 153 10.01 -3.40 -4.70
CA THR A 153 8.64 -3.02 -4.33
C THR A 153 8.31 -1.59 -4.76
N HIS A 154 9.27 -0.66 -4.66
CA HIS A 154 9.08 0.73 -5.07
C HIS A 154 9.04 0.92 -6.58
N MET A 155 9.82 0.15 -7.35
CA MET A 155 9.72 0.17 -8.83
C MET A 155 8.41 -0.45 -9.31
N TYR A 156 7.92 -1.49 -8.62
CA TYR A 156 6.59 -2.05 -8.90
C TYR A 156 5.48 -1.05 -8.55
N LEU A 157 5.57 -0.34 -7.43
CA LEU A 157 4.65 0.75 -7.09
C LEU A 157 4.63 1.84 -8.17
N ALA A 158 5.81 2.29 -8.62
CA ALA A 158 5.92 3.30 -9.69
C ALA A 158 5.26 2.81 -11.00
N LEU A 159 5.44 1.54 -11.37
CA LEU A 159 4.78 0.93 -12.52
C LEU A 159 3.25 0.94 -12.39
N LEU A 160 2.70 0.58 -11.22
CA LEU A 160 1.26 0.59 -10.97
C LEU A 160 0.70 2.01 -11.14
N ILE A 161 1.37 3.02 -10.57
CA ILE A 161 0.98 4.42 -10.68
C ILE A 161 1.00 4.90 -12.15
N LEU A 162 2.09 4.63 -12.89
CA LEU A 162 2.22 5.00 -14.30
C LEU A 162 1.07 4.43 -15.16
N ARG A 163 0.72 3.16 -14.92
CA ARG A 163 -0.37 2.46 -15.61
C ARG A 163 -1.73 3.09 -15.30
N GLU A 164 -2.03 3.31 -14.02
CA GLU A 164 -3.34 3.81 -13.59
C GLU A 164 -3.56 5.28 -13.99
N LYS A 165 -2.52 6.10 -13.96
CA LYS A 165 -2.55 7.46 -14.48
C LYS A 165 -2.61 7.53 -16.02
N ALA A 166 -2.45 6.40 -16.73
CA ALA A 166 -2.23 6.34 -18.19
C ALA A 166 -1.23 7.38 -18.67
N CYS A 167 -0.06 7.39 -18.04
CA CYS A 167 1.03 8.24 -18.48
C CYS A 167 1.38 7.97 -19.95
N PRO A 168 1.59 9.00 -20.80
CA PRO A 168 2.12 8.82 -22.15
C PRO A 168 3.42 7.99 -22.17
N PHE A 169 4.28 8.18 -21.16
CA PHE A 169 5.50 7.37 -20.98
C PHE A 169 5.20 5.87 -20.85
N TYR A 170 4.15 5.50 -20.10
CA TYR A 170 3.76 4.10 -19.95
C TYR A 170 3.33 3.50 -21.30
N GLN A 171 2.59 4.26 -22.10
CA GLN A 171 2.13 3.82 -23.42
C GLN A 171 3.29 3.65 -24.39
N LEU A 172 4.25 4.58 -24.37
CA LEU A 172 5.45 4.54 -25.20
C LEU A 172 6.32 3.30 -24.93
N HIS A 173 6.42 2.89 -23.67
CA HIS A 173 7.28 1.77 -23.22
C HIS A 173 6.48 0.54 -22.75
N ALA A 174 5.24 0.37 -23.24
CA ALA A 174 4.31 -0.63 -22.71
C ALA A 174 4.84 -2.07 -22.84
N ALA A 175 5.55 -2.36 -23.94
CA ALA A 175 6.09 -3.70 -24.21
C ALA A 175 7.21 -4.07 -23.22
N GLU A 176 8.16 -3.16 -23.00
CA GLU A 176 9.27 -3.34 -22.07
C GLU A 176 8.77 -3.41 -20.63
N LEU A 177 7.91 -2.46 -20.24
CA LEU A 177 7.36 -2.43 -18.88
C LEU A 177 6.54 -3.68 -18.57
N ALA A 178 5.76 -4.20 -19.52
CA ALA A 178 5.06 -5.48 -19.35
C ALA A 178 6.01 -6.67 -19.22
N ALA A 179 7.15 -6.66 -19.92
CA ALA A 179 8.18 -7.70 -19.77
C ALA A 179 8.88 -7.63 -18.40
N PHE A 180 9.14 -6.41 -17.91
CA PHE A 180 9.69 -6.20 -16.57
C PHE A 180 8.71 -6.61 -15.49
N GLU A 181 7.43 -6.25 -15.61
CA GLU A 181 6.36 -6.60 -14.66
C GLU A 181 6.32 -8.12 -14.40
N ARG A 182 6.39 -8.94 -15.47
CA ARG A 182 6.40 -10.40 -15.35
C ARG A 182 7.58 -10.91 -14.52
N ARG A 183 8.78 -10.33 -14.70
CA ARG A 183 10.00 -10.71 -13.95
C ARG A 183 9.95 -10.26 -12.50
N TRP A 184 9.43 -9.05 -12.26
CA TRP A 184 9.29 -8.48 -10.93
C TRP A 184 8.26 -9.24 -10.11
N ILE A 185 7.11 -9.60 -10.71
CA ILE A 185 6.11 -10.47 -10.07
C ILE A 185 6.74 -11.78 -9.62
N ALA A 186 7.45 -12.49 -10.52
CA ALA A 186 8.11 -13.75 -10.16
C ALA A 186 9.17 -13.59 -9.05
N THR A 187 9.74 -12.39 -8.90
CA THR A 187 10.74 -12.10 -7.86
C THR A 187 10.08 -11.74 -6.54
N MET A 188 8.97 -11.01 -6.55
CA MET A 188 8.13 -10.77 -5.36
C MET A 188 7.49 -12.06 -4.85
N GLU A 189 7.02 -12.94 -5.75
CA GLU A 189 6.52 -14.28 -5.38
C GLU A 189 7.61 -15.07 -4.63
N ARG A 190 8.85 -15.10 -5.13
CA ARG A 190 9.99 -15.75 -4.44
C ARG A 190 10.35 -15.09 -3.10
N LEU A 191 10.26 -13.76 -3.01
CA LEU A 191 10.50 -13.04 -1.76
C LEU A 191 9.49 -13.46 -0.69
N ILE A 192 8.21 -13.49 -1.06
CA ILE A 192 7.08 -13.85 -0.18
C ILE A 192 7.19 -15.31 0.26
N ASP A 193 7.54 -16.22 -0.64
CA ASP A 193 7.68 -17.64 -0.31
C ASP A 193 9.01 -17.98 0.40
N SER A 194 9.95 -17.03 0.54
CA SER A 194 11.23 -17.27 1.21
C SER A 194 11.05 -17.63 2.68
N GLU A 195 11.87 -18.54 3.23
CA GLU A 195 11.76 -19.02 4.62
C GLU A 195 12.22 -18.02 5.71
N ARG A 196 12.62 -16.81 5.31
CA ARG A 196 13.10 -15.77 6.23
C ARG A 196 11.98 -15.26 7.14
N ASN A 197 12.32 -14.60 8.25
CA ASN A 197 11.32 -13.92 9.07
C ASN A 197 10.54 -12.89 8.22
N ILE A 198 9.23 -12.83 8.43
CA ILE A 198 8.38 -11.87 7.75
C ILE A 198 8.75 -10.47 8.24
N SER A 199 8.98 -9.58 7.29
CA SER A 199 9.29 -8.18 7.52
C SER A 199 8.32 -7.30 6.74
N ASP A 200 8.34 -5.99 7.00
CA ASP A 200 7.56 -5.01 6.24
C ASP A 200 7.70 -5.20 4.73
N LEU A 201 8.90 -5.51 4.26
CA LEU A 201 9.17 -5.78 2.84
C LEU A 201 8.36 -6.97 2.29
N HIS A 202 8.19 -8.05 3.07
CA HIS A 202 7.39 -9.19 2.66
C HIS A 202 5.89 -8.83 2.61
N VAL A 203 5.43 -8.08 3.60
CA VAL A 203 4.03 -7.64 3.69
C VAL A 203 3.70 -6.62 2.60
N GLU A 204 4.60 -5.69 2.30
CA GLU A 204 4.48 -4.71 1.22
C GLU A 204 4.39 -5.39 -0.14
N ALA A 205 5.29 -6.33 -0.44
CA ALA A 205 5.22 -7.12 -1.66
C ALA A 205 3.88 -7.87 -1.77
N ALA A 206 3.43 -8.50 -0.68
CA ALA A 206 2.17 -9.23 -0.65
C ALA A 206 0.96 -8.30 -0.85
N ALA A 207 0.95 -7.12 -0.23
CA ALA A 207 -0.08 -6.11 -0.39
C ALA A 207 -0.15 -5.61 -1.84
N PHE A 208 0.97 -5.24 -2.46
CA PHE A 208 1.00 -4.78 -3.85
C PHE A 208 0.60 -5.86 -4.84
N MET A 209 1.03 -7.11 -4.62
CA MET A 209 0.58 -8.20 -5.48
C MET A 209 -0.92 -8.47 -5.28
N ALA A 210 -1.44 -8.45 -4.05
CA ALA A 210 -2.86 -8.69 -3.79
C ALA A 210 -3.72 -7.58 -4.41
N TYR A 211 -3.27 -6.32 -4.29
CA TYR A 211 -3.85 -5.18 -4.97
C TYR A 211 -3.89 -5.36 -6.49
N ALA A 212 -2.75 -5.71 -7.12
CA ALA A 212 -2.65 -5.83 -8.57
C ALA A 212 -3.28 -7.11 -9.14
N ARG A 213 -3.33 -8.19 -8.36
CA ARG A 213 -3.77 -9.53 -8.76
C ARG A 213 -4.64 -10.17 -7.66
N PRO A 214 -5.87 -9.69 -7.43
CA PRO A 214 -6.70 -10.11 -6.29
C PRO A 214 -6.95 -11.62 -6.19
N LYS A 215 -6.83 -12.33 -7.32
CA LYS A 215 -7.10 -13.77 -7.45
C LYS A 215 -5.89 -14.68 -7.26
N LYS A 216 -4.67 -14.15 -7.07
CA LYS A 216 -3.43 -14.96 -7.16
C LYS A 216 -2.49 -14.92 -5.96
N VAL A 217 -2.84 -14.24 -4.86
CA VAL A 217 -1.87 -13.95 -3.79
C VAL A 217 -2.29 -14.57 -2.48
N THR A 218 -2.25 -15.90 -2.43
CA THR A 218 -2.15 -16.64 -1.17
C THR A 218 -1.50 -17.99 -1.46
N SER A 219 -0.17 -18.09 -1.44
CA SER A 219 0.39 -19.39 -1.06
C SER A 219 -0.09 -19.65 0.36
N SER A 220 -0.69 -20.81 0.62
CA SER A 220 -1.26 -21.12 1.94
C SER A 220 -0.19 -21.02 3.04
N LEU A 221 1.06 -21.37 2.70
CA LEU A 221 2.20 -21.29 3.60
C LEU A 221 2.55 -19.84 4.00
N PHE A 222 2.66 -18.91 3.04
CA PHE A 222 2.93 -17.51 3.38
C PHE A 222 1.81 -16.92 4.22
N LEU A 223 0.55 -17.16 3.86
CA LEU A 223 -0.59 -16.64 4.61
C LEU A 223 -0.56 -17.10 6.07
N HIS A 224 -0.25 -18.38 6.33
CA HIS A 224 -0.13 -18.87 7.69
C HIS A 224 0.99 -18.19 8.48
N ARG A 225 2.16 -18.01 7.86
CA ARG A 225 3.29 -17.31 8.49
C ARG A 225 2.96 -15.83 8.75
N PHE A 226 2.34 -15.16 7.77
CA PHE A 226 1.89 -13.78 7.90
C PHE A 226 0.93 -13.62 9.06
N LEU A 227 -0.09 -14.48 9.17
CA LEU A 227 -1.06 -14.39 10.25
C LEU A 227 -0.39 -14.57 11.62
N THR A 228 0.55 -15.52 11.74
CA THR A 228 1.29 -15.74 12.98
C THR A 228 2.16 -14.53 13.34
N GLU A 229 2.90 -13.96 12.38
CA GLU A 229 3.74 -12.79 12.64
C GLU A 229 2.91 -11.54 12.96
N ALA A 230 1.82 -11.31 12.21
CA ALA A 230 0.91 -10.20 12.44
C ALA A 230 0.24 -10.31 13.83
N GLU A 231 -0.23 -11.49 14.22
CA GLU A 231 -0.78 -11.73 15.56
C GLU A 231 0.27 -11.47 16.64
N ASN A 232 1.51 -11.92 16.46
CA ASN A 232 2.61 -11.65 17.39
C ASN A 232 2.88 -10.13 17.53
N HIS A 233 2.93 -9.38 16.42
CA HIS A 233 3.12 -7.93 16.46
C HIS A 233 1.96 -7.17 17.11
N LEU A 234 0.72 -7.63 16.89
CA LEU A 234 -0.48 -6.95 17.37
C LEU A 234 -0.82 -7.28 18.83
N ASP A 235 -0.51 -8.50 19.28
CA ASP A 235 -0.85 -8.98 20.63
C ASP A 235 0.29 -8.84 21.63
N ASN A 236 1.54 -8.82 21.17
CA ASN A 236 2.70 -8.80 22.06
C ASN A 236 3.46 -7.46 21.98
N PRO A 237 3.28 -6.57 22.98
CA PRO A 237 3.98 -5.28 23.00
C PRO A 237 5.51 -5.40 23.15
N TYR A 238 6.03 -6.60 23.45
CA TYR A 238 7.46 -6.86 23.64
C TYR A 238 8.17 -7.41 22.39
N VAL A 239 7.43 -7.88 21.37
CA VAL A 239 8.03 -8.56 20.20
C VAL A 239 8.61 -7.58 19.19
N SER A 240 8.08 -6.35 19.10
CA SER A 240 8.65 -5.29 18.28
C SER A 240 7.94 -3.95 18.55
N LYS A 241 8.65 -2.83 18.38
CA LYS A 241 8.00 -1.52 18.30
C LYS A 241 7.26 -1.41 16.97
N MET A 242 6.00 -1.80 16.96
CA MET A 242 5.15 -1.67 15.78
C MET A 242 5.08 -0.20 15.34
N THR A 243 5.29 0.04 14.05
CA THR A 243 5.19 1.37 13.44
C THR A 243 3.84 1.53 12.73
N GLY A 244 3.46 2.77 12.40
CA GLY A 244 2.26 2.99 11.60
C GLY A 244 2.37 2.41 10.18
N HIS A 245 3.59 2.39 9.62
CA HIS A 245 3.87 1.77 8.33
C HIS A 245 3.62 0.25 8.37
N THR A 246 4.20 -0.46 9.33
CA THR A 246 3.95 -1.88 9.55
C THR A 246 2.46 -2.16 9.77
N ALA A 247 1.80 -1.40 10.64
CA ALA A 247 0.38 -1.61 10.97
C ALA A 247 -0.54 -1.40 9.76
N VAL A 248 -0.29 -0.37 8.94
CA VAL A 248 -1.11 -0.10 7.75
C VAL A 248 -0.86 -1.11 6.63
N LEU A 249 0.35 -1.63 6.48
CA LEU A 249 0.64 -2.72 5.53
C LEU A 249 -0.03 -4.04 5.93
N ILE A 250 0.03 -4.40 7.22
CA ILE A 250 -0.70 -5.57 7.74
C ILE A 250 -2.19 -5.41 7.49
N LEU A 251 -2.74 -4.22 7.78
CA LEU A 251 -4.14 -3.92 7.52
C LEU A 251 -4.48 -4.05 6.02
N TRP A 252 -3.66 -3.49 5.14
CA TRP A 252 -3.88 -3.55 3.70
C TRP A 252 -3.94 -4.99 3.21
N TYR A 253 -2.89 -5.78 3.47
CA TYR A 253 -2.85 -7.16 2.98
C TYR A 253 -4.00 -8.00 3.56
N ALA A 254 -4.30 -7.87 4.85
CA ALA A 254 -5.41 -8.60 5.47
C ALA A 254 -6.78 -8.22 4.86
N LEU A 255 -7.00 -6.95 4.49
CA LEU A 255 -8.23 -6.51 3.84
C LEU A 255 -8.36 -7.03 2.41
N GLU A 256 -7.27 -7.07 1.64
CA GLU A 256 -7.27 -7.65 0.28
C GLU A 256 -7.59 -9.15 0.33
N VAL A 257 -7.00 -9.90 1.28
CA VAL A 257 -7.31 -11.33 1.47
C VAL A 257 -8.75 -11.54 1.94
N ALA A 258 -9.25 -10.68 2.83
CA ALA A 258 -10.62 -10.76 3.32
C ALA A 258 -11.66 -10.42 2.24
N ASN A 259 -11.30 -9.56 1.29
CA ASN A 259 -12.21 -8.97 0.31
C ASN A 259 -11.64 -9.00 -1.12
N PRO A 260 -11.38 -10.19 -1.70
CA PRO A 260 -10.73 -10.31 -3.01
C PRO A 260 -11.53 -9.70 -4.17
N ASN A 261 -12.82 -9.43 -3.94
CA ASN A 261 -13.74 -8.83 -4.92
C ASN A 261 -14.02 -7.34 -4.63
N ALA A 262 -13.34 -6.72 -3.67
CA ALA A 262 -13.48 -5.28 -3.44
C ALA A 262 -13.17 -4.50 -4.73
N PRO A 263 -14.00 -3.50 -5.10
CA PRO A 263 -13.75 -2.69 -6.29
C PRO A 263 -12.35 -2.09 -6.25
N GLN A 264 -11.62 -2.15 -7.37
CA GLN A 264 -10.31 -1.51 -7.44
C GLN A 264 -10.46 0.01 -7.41
N VAL A 265 -9.60 0.65 -6.64
CA VAL A 265 -9.47 2.11 -6.59
C VAL A 265 -8.04 2.46 -6.96
N PRO A 266 -7.80 3.49 -7.78
CA PRO A 266 -6.45 3.83 -8.20
C PRO A 266 -5.60 4.26 -7.00
N LEU A 267 -4.33 3.85 -7.01
CA LEU A 267 -3.29 4.31 -6.10
C LEU A 267 -3.12 5.83 -6.22
N ALA A 268 -3.07 6.34 -7.45
CA ALA A 268 -3.03 7.77 -7.75
C ALA A 268 -4.20 8.16 -8.67
N PRO A 269 -5.29 8.73 -8.14
CA PRO A 269 -6.42 9.17 -8.95
C PRO A 269 -5.98 10.20 -10.00
N ARG A 270 -6.57 10.13 -11.20
CA ARG A 270 -6.38 11.17 -12.22
C ARG A 270 -7.12 12.44 -11.80
N ARG A 271 -6.51 13.60 -12.05
CA ARG A 271 -7.24 14.86 -12.03
C ARG A 271 -8.29 14.82 -13.15
N LYS A 272 -9.52 15.20 -12.81
CA LYS A 272 -10.58 15.43 -13.80
C LYS A 272 -10.39 16.79 -14.45
#